data_AF-A0A8X6SRM1-F1
#
_entry.id   AF-A0A8X6SRM1-F1
#
_cell.length_a   1.000
_cell.length_b   1.000
_cell.length_c   1.000
_cell.angle_alpha   90.00
_cell.angle_beta   90.00
_cell.angle_gamma   90.00
#
_symmetry.space_group_name_H-M   'P 1'
#
loop_
_entity.id
_entity.type
_entity.pdbx_description
1 polymer ?
#
loop_
_entity_poly.entity_id
_entity_poly.type
_entity_poly.pdbx_seq_one_letter_code
_entity_poly.pdbx_strand_id
1 'polypeptide(L)'
;MQVIRRLETGERQSQIGAALNLATSIIRTILKNKEKILSSVTATTTSSATRITRSRNNSIEEMEKRLSIWIDDEIKRKMPLSQFTFLIKWQKIGNTEEIE
;
A
#
# COMPACT_ATOMS: atom_id res chain seq x y z
N MET A 1 -1.49 -7.25 -12.34
CA MET A 1 -2.36 -8.38 -12.74
C MET A 1 -1.50 -9.55 -13.24
N GLN A 2 -1.43 -10.68 -12.52
CA GLN A 2 -0.48 -11.78 -12.80
C GLN A 2 -0.92 -12.73 -13.93
N VAL A 3 -2.23 -12.99 -14.06
CA VAL A 3 -2.80 -13.88 -15.11
C VAL A 3 -2.58 -13.27 -16.51
N ILE A 4 -2.88 -11.98 -16.68
CA ILE A 4 -2.73 -11.27 -17.96
C ILE A 4 -1.25 -11.26 -18.41
N ARG A 5 -0.32 -10.96 -17.49
CA ARG A 5 1.12 -10.95 -17.78
C ARG A 5 1.63 -12.32 -18.23
N ARG A 6 1.19 -13.40 -17.58
CA ARG A 6 1.60 -14.78 -17.93
C ARG A 6 1.00 -15.26 -19.26
N LEU A 7 -0.21 -14.79 -19.60
CA LEU A 7 -0.80 -15.04 -20.91
C LEU A 7 -0.06 -14.29 -22.04
N GLU A 8 0.41 -13.07 -21.78
CA GLU A 8 1.20 -12.28 -22.74
C GLU A 8 2.60 -12.86 -22.98
N THR A 9 3.19 -13.52 -21.98
CA THR A 9 4.46 -14.27 -22.14
C THR A 9 4.28 -15.60 -22.87
N GLY A 10 3.06 -15.96 -23.29
CA GLY A 10 2.78 -17.17 -24.07
C GLY A 10 2.58 -18.44 -23.24
N GLU A 11 2.41 -18.34 -21.91
CA GLU A 11 2.12 -19.52 -21.09
C GLU A 11 0.72 -20.07 -21.38
N ARG A 12 0.57 -21.41 -21.37
CA ARG A 12 -0.71 -22.06 -21.62
C ARG A 12 -1.68 -21.81 -20.46
N GLN A 13 -2.94 -21.58 -20.78
CA GLN A 13 -4.02 -21.36 -19.79
C GLN A 13 -4.09 -22.47 -18.72
N SER A 14 -3.84 -23.73 -19.10
CA SER A 14 -3.81 -24.87 -18.18
C SER A 14 -2.66 -24.79 -17.17
N GLN A 15 -1.49 -24.29 -17.58
CA GLN A 15 -0.33 -24.13 -16.69
C GLN A 15 -0.55 -22.97 -15.73
N ILE A 16 -1.11 -21.86 -16.21
CA ILE A 16 -1.48 -20.72 -15.37
C ILE A 16 -2.56 -21.12 -14.35
N GLY A 17 -3.55 -21.91 -14.78
CA GLY A 17 -4.59 -22.45 -13.91
C GLY A 17 -4.05 -23.37 -12.84
N ALA A 18 -3.14 -24.27 -13.20
CA ALA A 18 -2.46 -25.13 -12.22
C ALA A 18 -1.59 -24.33 -11.24
N ALA A 19 -0.83 -23.35 -11.73
CA ALA A 19 0.09 -22.54 -10.91
C ALA A 19 -0.65 -21.60 -9.95
N LEU A 20 -1.80 -21.05 -10.36
CA LEU A 20 -2.59 -20.12 -9.55
C LEU A 20 -3.80 -20.78 -8.88
N ASN A 21 -3.95 -22.11 -9.02
CA ASN A 21 -5.11 -22.89 -8.59
C ASN A 21 -6.45 -22.28 -9.07
N LEU A 22 -6.48 -21.84 -10.33
CA LEU A 22 -7.64 -21.21 -10.96
C LEU A 22 -8.28 -22.15 -11.97
N ALA A 23 -9.61 -22.22 -11.95
CA ALA A 23 -10.36 -22.92 -12.98
C ALA A 23 -10.15 -22.26 -14.36
N THR A 24 -10.13 -23.08 -15.41
CA THR A 24 -9.98 -22.62 -16.79
C THR A 24 -11.09 -21.65 -17.22
N SER A 25 -12.29 -21.80 -16.66
CA SER A 25 -13.43 -20.88 -16.84
C SER A 25 -13.14 -19.46 -16.32
N ILE A 26 -12.42 -19.34 -15.21
CA ILE A 26 -12.01 -18.05 -14.63
C ILE A 26 -10.96 -17.39 -15.51
N ILE A 27 -9.97 -18.15 -15.99
CA ILE A 27 -8.94 -17.63 -16.90
C ILE A 27 -9.58 -17.11 -18.20
N ARG A 28 -10.56 -17.84 -18.74
CA ARG A 28 -11.31 -17.43 -19.93
C ARG A 28 -12.13 -16.15 -19.69
N THR A 29 -12.72 -16.02 -18.51
CA THR A 29 -13.47 -14.83 -18.10
C THR A 29 -12.56 -13.61 -17.93
N ILE A 30 -11.37 -13.80 -17.36
CA ILE A 30 -10.35 -12.74 -17.23
C ILE A 30 -9.86 -12.31 -18.61
N LEU A 31 -9.61 -13.25 -19.53
CA LEU A 31 -9.21 -12.93 -20.91
C LEU A 31 -10.28 -12.11 -21.62
N LYS A 32 -11.56 -12.51 -21.52
CA LYS A 32 -12.69 -11.78 -22.13
C LYS A 32 -12.82 -10.35 -21.60
N ASN A 33 -12.50 -10.13 -20.32
CA ASN A 33 -12.62 -8.83 -19.66
C ASN A 33 -11.28 -8.09 -19.53
N LYS A 34 -10.22 -8.54 -20.24
CA LYS A 34 -8.84 -8.04 -20.08
C LYS A 34 -8.77 -6.52 -20.13
N GLU A 35 -9.35 -5.90 -21.15
CA GLU A 35 -9.29 -4.44 -21.37
C GLU A 35 -10.02 -3.68 -20.25
N LYS A 36 -11.23 -4.11 -19.88
CA LYS A 36 -11.99 -3.51 -18.77
C LYS A 36 -11.25 -3.61 -17.45
N ILE A 37 -10.59 -4.74 -17.20
CA ILE A 37 -9.76 -4.96 -16.01
C ILE A 37 -8.54 -4.04 -16.04
N LEU A 38 -7.85 -3.90 -17.17
CA LEU A 38 -6.69 -3.02 -17.29
C LEU A 38 -7.07 -1.55 -17.06
N SER A 39 -8.17 -1.08 -17.67
CA SER A 39 -8.69 0.28 -17.47
C SER A 39 -9.16 0.53 -16.04
N SER A 40 -9.76 -0.48 -15.38
CA SER A 40 -10.11 -0.37 -13.96
C SER A 40 -8.88 -0.35 -13.08
N VAL A 41 -7.85 -1.14 -13.39
CA VAL A 41 -6.61 -1.20 -12.61
C VAL A 41 -5.84 0.11 -12.73
N THR A 42 -5.78 0.77 -13.89
CA THR A 42 -5.16 2.09 -14.01
C THR A 42 -5.91 3.16 -13.22
N ALA A 43 -7.24 3.12 -13.24
CA ALA A 43 -8.08 3.99 -12.40
C ALA A 43 -7.83 3.74 -10.90
N THR A 44 -7.80 2.49 -10.46
CA THR A 44 -7.60 2.13 -9.05
C THR A 44 -6.15 2.29 -8.57
N THR A 45 -5.15 2.10 -9.43
CA THR A 45 -3.73 2.34 -9.09
C THR A 45 -3.49 3.83 -8.83
N THR A 46 -4.17 4.71 -9.57
CA THR A 46 -4.18 6.15 -9.31
C THR A 46 -4.88 6.49 -7.98
N SER A 47 -5.93 5.76 -7.61
CA SER A 47 -6.62 5.94 -6.32
C SER A 47 -5.91 5.31 -5.11
N SER A 48 -5.04 4.31 -5.32
CA SER A 48 -4.25 3.67 -4.26
C SER A 48 -3.05 4.51 -3.83
N ALA A 49 -2.60 5.43 -4.69
CA ALA A 49 -1.78 6.55 -4.30
C ALA A 49 -2.72 7.71 -3.94
N THR A 50 -3.22 7.73 -2.71
CA THR A 50 -3.73 8.97 -2.11
C THR A 50 -2.56 9.96 -2.01
N ARG A 51 -2.14 10.55 -3.14
CA ARG A 51 -1.39 11.81 -3.13
C ARG A 51 -2.39 12.82 -2.61
N ILE A 52 -2.25 13.13 -1.33
CA ILE A 52 -2.85 14.30 -0.72
C ILE A 52 -2.27 15.49 -1.51
N THR A 53 -3.02 15.97 -2.50
CA THR A 53 -2.66 17.11 -3.37
C THR A 53 -2.74 18.45 -2.64
N ARG A 54 -2.55 18.44 -1.33
CA ARG A 54 -2.38 19.62 -0.49
C ARG A 54 -0.94 19.56 0.00
N SER A 55 -0.16 20.60 -0.25
CA SER A 55 1.21 20.69 0.28
C SER A 55 1.18 20.26 1.75
N ARG A 56 1.83 19.14 2.05
CA ARG A 56 1.91 18.61 3.40
C ARG A 56 2.53 19.71 4.25
N ASN A 57 1.89 20.09 5.35
CA ASN A 57 2.44 21.12 6.24
C ASN A 57 3.81 20.65 6.72
N ASN A 58 4.85 21.46 6.58
CA ASN A 58 6.23 21.11 6.93
C ASN A 58 6.34 20.64 8.39
N SER A 59 5.55 21.21 9.31
CA SER A 59 5.49 20.77 10.72
C SER A 59 4.96 19.34 10.86
N ILE A 60 3.99 18.94 10.03
CA ILE A 60 3.47 17.57 10.03
C ILE A 60 4.53 16.60 9.49
N GLU A 61 5.28 17.01 8.46
CA GLU A 61 6.34 16.18 7.90
C GLU A 61 7.49 15.95 8.90
N GLU A 62 7.91 17.00 9.60
CA GLU A 62 8.96 16.92 10.63
C GLU A 62 8.53 16.03 11.80
N MET A 63 7.28 16.20 12.26
CA MET A 63 6.70 15.36 13.30
C MET A 63 6.66 13.89 12.90
N GLU A 64 6.31 13.58 11.65
CA GLU A 64 6.31 12.20 11.15
C GLU A 64 7.71 11.59 11.05
N LYS A 65 8.71 12.36 10.63
CA LYS A 65 10.11 11.89 10.65
C LYS A 65 10.53 11.49 12.07
N ARG A 66 10.20 12.32 13.06
CA ARG A 66 10.49 12.05 14.48
C ARG A 66 9.72 10.83 15.01
N LEU A 67 8.46 10.66 14.59
CA LEU A 67 7.66 9.48 14.93
C LEU A 67 8.22 8.20 14.30
N SER A 68 8.71 8.26 13.07
CA SER A 68 9.31 7.10 12.40
C SER A 68 10.54 6.58 13.15
N ILE A 69 11.45 7.49 13.54
CA ILE A 69 12.65 7.13 14.32
C ILE A 69 12.24 6.49 15.67
N TRP A 70 11.25 7.09 16.34
CA TRP A 70 10.75 6.55 17.61
C TRP A 70 10.14 5.15 17.45
N ILE A 71 9.35 4.91 16.40
CA ILE A 71 8.77 3.59 16.11
C ILE A 71 9.88 2.55 15.91
N ASP A 72 10.92 2.87 15.15
CA ASP A 72 12.04 1.95 14.92
C ASP A 72 12.76 1.58 16.22
N ASP A 73 12.92 2.53 17.14
CA ASP A 73 13.53 2.29 18.45
C ASP A 73 12.61 1.48 19.38
N GLU A 74 11.30 1.70 19.35
CA GLU A 74 10.35 0.90 20.15
C GLU A 74 10.21 -0.54 19.63
N ILE A 75 10.30 -0.74 18.30
CA ILE A 75 10.35 -2.08 17.69
C ILE A 75 11.61 -2.83 18.15
N LYS A 76 12.77 -2.17 18.15
CA LYS A 76 14.03 -2.76 18.70
C LYS A 76 13.88 -3.14 20.17
N ARG A 77 13.13 -2.36 20.95
CA ARG A 77 12.84 -2.60 22.37
C ARG A 77 11.73 -3.63 22.62
N LYS A 78 11.15 -4.21 21.57
CA LYS A 78 10.03 -5.17 21.62
C LYS A 78 8.83 -4.65 22.42
N MET A 79 8.60 -3.35 22.39
CA MET A 79 7.46 -2.73 23.05
C MET A 79 6.20 -2.86 22.18
N PRO A 80 5.03 -3.18 22.76
CA PRO A 80 3.79 -3.22 22.00
C PRO A 80 3.40 -1.81 21.55
N LEU A 81 3.49 -1.56 20.24
CA LEU A 81 3.02 -0.32 19.63
C LEU A 81 1.49 -0.36 19.56
N SER A 82 0.85 0.40 20.45
CA SER A 82 -0.59 0.63 20.41
C SER A 82 -0.91 1.98 19.79
N GLN A 83 -2.11 2.12 19.20
CA GLN A 83 -2.60 3.39 18.67
C GLN A 83 -2.60 4.49 19.74
N PHE A 84 -2.83 4.13 21.00
CA PHE A 84 -2.76 5.05 22.13
C PHE A 84 -1.33 5.58 22.34
N THR A 85 -0.32 4.71 22.35
CA THR A 85 1.09 5.12 22.49
C THR A 85 1.52 6.07 21.39
N PHE A 86 1.06 5.82 20.16
CA PHE A 86 1.32 6.69 19.01
C PHE A 86 0.72 8.10 19.20
N LEU A 87 -0.55 8.19 19.62
CA LEU A 87 -1.23 9.47 19.83
C LEU A 87 -0.58 10.28 20.97
N ILE A 88 -0.18 9.63 22.05
CA ILE A 88 0.55 10.28 23.15
C ILE A 88 1.90 10.81 22.66
N LYS A 89 2.63 10.02 21.88
CA LYS A 89 3.92 10.45 21.33
C LYS A 89 3.76 11.60 20.33
N TRP A 90 2.75 11.54 19.47
CA TRP A 90 2.39 12.58 18.51
C TRP A 90 2.10 13.92 19.21
N GLN A 91 1.24 13.90 20.22
CA GLN A 91 0.88 15.10 20.99
C GLN A 91 2.10 15.68 21.70
N LYS A 92 2.95 14.81 22.26
CA LYS A 92 4.18 15.25 22.94
C LYS A 92 5.16 15.91 21.96
N ILE A 93 5.39 15.33 20.79
CA ILE A 93 6.30 15.89 19.78
C ILE A 93 5.75 17.23 19.26
N GLY A 94 4.45 17.32 18.96
CA GLY A 94 3.81 18.55 18.49
C GLY A 94 3.90 19.72 19.48
N ASN A 95 3.80 19.44 20.79
CA ASN A 95 3.91 20.47 21.83
C ASN A 95 5.36 20.89 22.13
N THR A 96 6.37 20.19 21.59
CA THR A 96 7.78 20.55 21.83
C THR A 96 8.26 21.67 20.88
N GLU A 97 7.45 22.06 19.89
CA GLU A 97 7.74 23.14 18.93
C GLU A 97 7.16 24.51 19.35
N GLU A 98 6.42 24.59 20.46
CA GLU A 98 5.87 25.88 20.97
C GLU A 98 6.75 26.57 22.04
N ILE A 99 7.96 26.03 22.32
CA ILE A 99 8.91 26.65 23.26
C ILE A 99 10.28 26.78 22.57
N GLU A 100 10.35 27.62 21.54
CA GLU A 100 11.60 28.30 21.13
C GLU A 100 11.27 29.64 20.48
#